data_AF-A0A060V0G7-F1
#
_entry.id   AF-A0A060V0G7-F1
#
_cell.length_a   1.000
_cell.length_b   1.000
_cell.length_c   1.000
_cell.angle_alpha   90.00
_cell.angle_beta   90.00
_cell.angle_gamma   90.00
#
_symmetry.space_group_name_H-M   'P 1'
#
loop_
_entity.id
_entity.type
_entity.pdbx_description
1 polymer ?
#
loop_
_entity_poly.entity_id
_entity_poly.type
_entity_poly.pdbx_seq_one_letter_code
_entity_poly.pdbx_strand_id
1 'polypeptide(L)'
;MMLSADRVAAVRGNYQIAQSRVLALAPWTLGIGALFGAMSLAAMPPMAGFASEWYLFQTVFQDFHLTSSAARVALALSGAGLALTAAIALATMVKVFGIGLLGREENPAEVTGRWPLLGLGLLVLAYAVALPWTLAALVRDGWPAVPAAVAAMVRGPILVPLTPHFAFISPPLLLLMGVLLALIPLGLLGWSQHSHGRRRVPVWGHGLRQIPAENAVTALAFSNALREFYSFVYRPSTNTQKSHTDRHYFVREVHFNYSQAPVFGPWLFRPAVRLVQNLSDRIGLTLQNGSLNAYLAYIGILLIVILGSVFYL
;
A
#
# COMPACT_ATOMS: atom_id res chain seq x y z
N MET A 1 6.36 5.32 -6.36
CA MET A 1 6.54 3.86 -6.25
C MET A 1 6.30 3.09 -7.53
N MET A 2 5.17 3.27 -8.23
CA MET A 2 4.95 2.52 -9.49
C MET A 2 6.06 2.74 -10.52
N LEU A 3 6.50 3.99 -10.71
CA LEU A 3 7.65 4.30 -11.58
C LEU A 3 8.97 3.67 -11.10
N SER A 4 9.15 3.51 -9.79
CA SER A 4 10.31 2.80 -9.23
C SER A 4 10.23 1.31 -9.53
N ALA A 5 9.05 0.71 -9.39
CA ALA A 5 8.80 -0.69 -9.72
C ALA A 5 8.97 -0.98 -11.22
N ASP A 6 8.50 -0.09 -12.09
CA ASP A 6 8.69 -0.19 -13.55
C ASP A 6 10.18 -0.20 -13.93
N ARG A 7 11.02 0.59 -13.26
CA ARG A 7 12.47 0.57 -13.48
C ARG A 7 13.12 -0.73 -13.05
N VAL A 8 12.73 -1.24 -11.89
CA VAL A 8 13.20 -2.55 -11.41
C VAL A 8 12.75 -3.65 -12.38
N ALA A 9 11.52 -3.58 -12.87
CA ALA A 9 10.97 -4.53 -13.82
C ALA A 9 11.68 -4.47 -15.17
N ALA A 10 12.03 -3.28 -15.67
CA ALA A 10 12.80 -3.13 -16.90
C ALA A 10 14.19 -3.78 -16.82
N VAL A 11 14.80 -3.81 -15.63
CA VAL A 11 16.11 -4.42 -15.41
C VAL A 11 16.03 -5.93 -15.18
N ARG A 12 14.96 -6.41 -14.53
CA ARG A 12 14.79 -7.84 -14.20
C ARG A 12 13.90 -8.63 -15.17
N GLY A 13 13.18 -7.95 -16.05
CA GLY A 13 12.20 -8.55 -16.96
C GLY A 13 10.87 -8.96 -16.31
N ASN A 14 10.64 -8.68 -15.02
CA ASN A 14 9.38 -8.98 -14.34
C ASN A 14 9.13 -8.11 -13.09
N TYR A 15 7.87 -8.12 -12.62
CA TYR A 15 7.40 -7.40 -11.43
C TYR A 15 7.46 -8.22 -10.13
N GLN A 16 8.04 -9.42 -10.14
CA GLN A 16 8.04 -10.27 -8.95
C GLN A 16 8.91 -9.67 -7.84
N ILE A 17 8.42 -9.64 -6.60
CA ILE A 17 9.25 -9.20 -5.47
C ILE A 17 10.23 -10.33 -5.14
N ALA A 18 11.42 -10.25 -5.71
CA ALA A 18 12.56 -11.12 -5.44
C ALA A 18 13.75 -10.29 -4.95
N GLN A 19 14.74 -10.97 -4.36
CA GLN A 19 16.01 -10.36 -3.98
C GLN A 19 16.60 -9.61 -5.17
N SER A 20 16.95 -8.35 -4.99
CA SER A 20 17.61 -7.61 -6.06
C SER A 20 18.59 -6.61 -5.49
N ARG A 21 19.77 -6.52 -6.12
CA ARG A 21 20.80 -5.55 -5.76
C ARG A 21 20.65 -4.23 -6.52
N VAL A 22 19.43 -3.86 -6.93
CA VAL A 22 19.18 -2.70 -7.80
C VAL A 22 19.68 -1.41 -7.16
N LEU A 23 19.46 -1.20 -5.86
CA LEU A 23 19.85 0.05 -5.20
C LEU A 23 21.37 0.25 -5.14
N ALA A 24 22.15 -0.84 -5.06
CA ALA A 24 23.60 -0.72 -5.02
C ALA A 24 24.22 -0.44 -6.40
N LEU A 25 23.46 -0.67 -7.48
CA LEU A 25 23.87 -0.45 -8.87
C LEU A 25 23.23 0.81 -9.47
N ALA A 26 22.12 1.28 -8.89
CA ALA A 26 21.40 2.44 -9.36
C ALA A 26 21.97 3.75 -8.82
N PRO A 27 21.80 4.87 -9.57
CA PRO A 27 22.05 6.19 -9.05
C PRO A 27 21.19 6.47 -7.81
N TRP A 28 21.76 7.25 -6.90
CA TRP A 28 21.12 7.68 -5.66
C TRP A 28 19.75 8.34 -5.88
N THR A 29 19.53 8.95 -7.06
CA THR A 29 18.26 9.58 -7.45
C THR A 29 17.08 8.61 -7.45
N LEU A 30 17.28 7.39 -7.99
CA LEU A 30 16.27 6.33 -7.95
C LEU A 30 16.01 5.90 -6.51
N GLY A 31 17.07 5.74 -5.73
CA GLY A 31 17.01 5.27 -4.37
C GLY A 31 16.25 6.19 -3.43
N ILE A 32 16.59 7.48 -3.42
CA ILE A 32 15.91 8.47 -2.60
C ILE A 32 14.46 8.66 -3.06
N GLY A 33 14.21 8.72 -4.37
CA GLY A 33 12.84 8.84 -4.90
C GLY A 33 11.96 7.65 -4.52
N ALA A 34 12.48 6.42 -4.63
CA ALA A 34 11.79 5.22 -4.17
C ALA A 34 11.60 5.22 -2.64
N LEU A 35 12.59 5.69 -1.87
CA LEU A 35 12.50 5.74 -0.41
C LEU A 35 11.40 6.69 0.06
N PHE A 36 11.32 7.91 -0.49
CA PHE A 36 10.27 8.86 -0.12
C PHE A 36 8.88 8.39 -0.58
N GLY A 37 8.79 7.75 -1.75
CA GLY A 37 7.57 7.08 -2.17
C GLY A 37 7.16 5.95 -1.21
N ALA A 38 8.12 5.16 -0.73
CA ALA A 38 7.93 4.13 0.28
C ALA A 38 7.40 4.72 1.59
N MET A 39 8.14 5.69 2.15
CA MET A 39 7.80 6.34 3.39
C MET A 39 6.41 6.97 3.35
N SER A 40 6.02 7.58 2.23
CA SER A 40 4.68 8.16 2.09
C SER A 40 3.58 7.10 2.10
N LEU A 41 3.73 6.00 1.37
CA LEU A 41 2.73 4.92 1.37
C LEU A 41 2.69 4.14 2.68
N ALA A 42 3.79 4.16 3.45
CA ALA A 42 3.86 3.60 4.80
C ALA A 42 3.37 4.57 5.89
N ALA A 43 2.82 5.74 5.51
CA ALA A 43 2.42 6.80 6.43
C ALA A 43 3.52 7.19 7.45
N MET A 44 4.79 7.24 7.02
CA MET A 44 5.88 7.67 7.91
C MET A 44 5.95 9.21 8.01
N PRO A 45 6.12 9.77 9.21
CA PRO A 45 6.52 11.17 9.36
C PRO A 45 7.85 11.45 8.64
N PRO A 46 8.02 12.61 7.98
CA PRO A 46 7.11 13.74 7.78
C PRO A 46 6.39 13.72 6.42
N MET A 47 6.09 12.55 5.85
CA MET A 47 5.57 12.44 4.48
C MET A 47 4.09 12.83 4.36
N ALA A 48 3.64 13.14 3.15
CA ALA A 48 2.25 13.56 2.91
C ALA A 48 1.24 12.46 3.29
N GLY A 49 1.60 11.19 3.06
CA GLY A 49 0.77 10.06 3.48
C GLY A 49 0.61 9.93 5.00
N PHE A 50 1.56 10.43 5.80
CA PHE A 50 1.37 10.51 7.25
C PHE A 50 0.30 11.55 7.61
N ALA A 51 0.34 12.73 6.99
CA ALA A 51 -0.63 13.78 7.26
C ALA A 51 -2.06 13.35 6.86
N SER A 52 -2.22 12.63 5.73
CA SER A 52 -3.53 12.11 5.32
C SER A 52 -4.06 11.05 6.29
N GLU A 53 -3.22 10.08 6.68
CA GLU A 53 -3.63 9.02 7.60
C GLU A 53 -3.93 9.59 8.99
N TRP A 54 -3.16 10.60 9.42
CA TRP A 54 -3.39 11.30 10.67
C TRP A 54 -4.77 11.98 10.68
N TYR A 55 -5.17 12.69 9.62
CA TYR A 55 -6.52 13.26 9.55
C TYR A 55 -7.61 12.19 9.49
N LEU A 56 -7.36 11.05 8.87
CA LEU A 56 -8.28 9.91 8.90
C LEU A 56 -8.51 9.42 10.34
N PHE A 57 -7.46 9.29 11.15
CA PHE A 57 -7.59 9.01 12.59
C PHE A 57 -8.33 10.12 13.32
N GLN A 58 -8.04 11.40 13.03
CA GLN A 58 -8.76 12.52 13.64
C GLN A 58 -10.26 12.45 13.37
N THR A 59 -10.68 12.00 12.18
CA THR A 59 -12.11 11.84 11.86
C THR A 59 -12.76 10.66 12.58
N VAL A 60 -12.04 9.54 12.71
CA VAL A 60 -12.58 8.33 13.35
C VAL A 60 -12.64 8.47 14.88
N PHE A 61 -11.71 9.19 15.49
CA PHE A 61 -11.68 9.40 16.94
C PHE A 61 -12.61 10.51 17.44
N GLN A 62 -13.58 10.95 16.61
CA GLN A 62 -14.62 11.92 17.01
C GLN A 62 -15.83 11.27 17.69
N ASP A 63 -15.65 10.11 18.32
CA ASP A 63 -16.74 9.29 18.89
C ASP A 63 -17.52 9.99 20.01
N PHE A 64 -16.89 10.94 20.71
CA PHE A 64 -17.50 11.77 21.74
C PHE A 64 -18.64 12.67 21.23
N HIS A 65 -18.71 12.95 19.92
CA HIS A 65 -19.86 13.63 19.32
C HIS A 65 -21.08 12.71 19.14
N LEU A 66 -20.92 11.39 19.29
CA LEU A 66 -21.99 10.42 19.12
C LEU A 66 -22.68 10.12 20.44
N THR A 67 -24.01 10.05 20.41
CA THR A 67 -24.85 9.67 21.55
C THR A 67 -25.05 8.15 21.66
N SER A 68 -25.00 7.43 20.53
CA SER A 68 -25.19 5.98 20.48
C SER A 68 -23.93 5.22 20.91
N SER A 69 -24.07 4.34 21.92
CA SER A 69 -23.00 3.45 22.37
C SER A 69 -22.52 2.50 21.27
N ALA A 70 -23.46 1.96 20.46
CA ALA A 70 -23.13 1.12 19.33
C ALA A 70 -22.27 1.85 18.29
N ALA A 71 -22.55 3.13 18.05
CA ALA A 71 -21.79 3.94 17.10
C ALA A 71 -20.36 4.25 17.61
N ARG A 72 -20.20 4.46 18.92
CA ARG A 72 -18.86 4.61 19.54
C ARG A 72 -18.04 3.33 19.43
N VAL A 73 -18.64 2.17 19.71
CA VAL A 73 -17.97 0.87 19.53
C VAL A 73 -17.58 0.66 18.07
N ALA A 74 -18.46 1.00 17.12
CA ALA A 74 -18.16 0.91 15.70
C ALA A 74 -16.95 1.78 15.32
N LEU A 75 -16.89 3.05 15.76
CA LEU A 75 -15.75 3.92 15.50
C LEU A 75 -14.46 3.43 16.16
N ALA A 76 -14.51 2.91 17.38
CA ALA A 76 -13.35 2.32 18.04
C ALA A 76 -12.79 1.13 17.26
N LEU A 77 -13.66 0.23 16.78
CA LEU A 77 -13.27 -0.88 15.91
C LEU A 77 -12.74 -0.40 14.56
N SER A 78 -13.32 0.64 13.97
CA SER A 78 -12.79 1.27 12.75
C SER A 78 -11.40 1.85 12.99
N GLY A 79 -11.15 2.51 14.11
CA GLY A 79 -9.84 3.05 14.48
C GLY A 79 -8.79 1.95 14.65
N ALA A 80 -9.15 0.84 15.30
CA ALA A 80 -8.28 -0.33 15.38
C ALA A 80 -7.99 -0.94 13.98
N GLY A 81 -9.00 -0.99 13.10
CA GLY A 81 -8.85 -1.40 11.71
C GLY A 81 -7.89 -0.50 10.93
N LEU A 82 -8.00 0.82 11.07
CA LEU A 82 -7.09 1.79 10.45
C LEU A 82 -5.65 1.63 10.95
N ALA A 83 -5.46 1.44 12.26
CA ALA A 83 -4.14 1.17 12.83
C ALA A 83 -3.54 -0.11 12.27
N LEU A 84 -4.35 -1.16 12.12
CA LEU A 84 -3.91 -2.41 11.50
C LEU A 84 -3.53 -2.21 10.03
N THR A 85 -4.31 -1.46 9.24
CA THR A 85 -3.98 -1.19 7.84
C THR A 85 -2.70 -0.38 7.68
N ALA A 86 -2.48 0.63 8.53
CA ALA A 86 -1.24 1.40 8.54
C ALA A 86 -0.02 0.52 8.86
N ALA A 87 -0.14 -0.37 9.86
CA ALA A 87 0.92 -1.32 10.22
C ALA A 87 1.24 -2.30 9.08
N ILE A 88 0.22 -2.85 8.41
CA ILE A 88 0.40 -3.75 7.26
C ILE A 88 1.02 -2.99 6.07
N ALA A 89 0.62 -1.73 5.83
CA ALA A 89 1.20 -0.90 4.79
C ALA A 89 2.70 -0.66 5.03
N LEU A 90 3.09 -0.35 6.26
CA LEU A 90 4.49 -0.24 6.67
C LEU A 90 5.26 -1.55 6.41
N ALA A 91 4.75 -2.69 6.90
CA ALA A 91 5.39 -3.99 6.71
C ALA A 91 5.53 -4.37 5.22
N THR A 92 4.50 -4.05 4.43
CA THR A 92 4.49 -4.26 2.98
C THR A 92 5.55 -3.41 2.30
N MET A 93 5.68 -2.16 2.71
CA MET A 93 6.66 -1.27 2.08
C MET A 93 8.09 -1.58 2.50
N VAL A 94 8.32 -2.01 3.75
CA VAL A 94 9.60 -2.57 4.20
C VAL A 94 9.97 -3.80 3.37
N LYS A 95 9.00 -4.68 3.07
CA LYS A 95 9.21 -5.84 2.20
C LYS A 95 9.58 -5.44 0.76
N VAL A 96 8.79 -4.54 0.16
CA VAL A 96 8.99 -4.09 -1.22
C VAL A 96 10.33 -3.38 -1.38
N PHE A 97 10.67 -2.47 -0.46
CA PHE A 97 11.92 -1.73 -0.51
C PHE A 97 13.11 -2.61 -0.12
N GLY A 98 13.00 -3.38 0.97
CA GLY A 98 14.06 -4.25 1.48
C GLY A 98 14.40 -5.39 0.54
N ILE A 99 13.47 -6.31 0.32
CA ILE A 99 13.72 -7.48 -0.53
C ILE A 99 13.84 -7.08 -1.99
N GLY A 100 12.98 -6.17 -2.43
CA GLY A 100 12.89 -5.77 -3.83
C GLY A 100 14.02 -4.86 -4.32
N LEU A 101 14.75 -4.13 -3.46
CA LEU A 101 15.81 -3.18 -3.87
C LEU A 101 17.16 -3.33 -3.15
N LEU A 102 17.18 -3.81 -1.90
CA LEU A 102 18.37 -3.93 -1.04
C LEU A 102 18.94 -5.36 -0.97
N GLY A 103 18.47 -6.26 -1.82
CA GLY A 103 18.89 -7.65 -1.87
C GLY A 103 20.31 -7.87 -2.39
N ARG A 104 20.73 -9.13 -2.39
CA ARG A 104 22.12 -9.54 -2.69
C ARG A 104 22.34 -10.09 -4.10
N GLU A 105 21.27 -10.44 -4.79
CA GLU A 105 21.31 -11.10 -6.10
C GLU A 105 21.83 -10.13 -7.18
N GLU A 106 22.79 -10.61 -7.97
CA GLU A 106 23.41 -9.81 -9.03
C GLU A 106 22.40 -9.57 -10.16
N ASN A 107 22.18 -8.30 -10.48
CA ASN A 107 21.35 -7.94 -11.63
C ASN A 107 22.26 -7.80 -12.86
N PRO A 108 21.80 -8.25 -14.04
CA PRO A 108 22.63 -8.28 -15.24
C PRO A 108 22.88 -6.91 -15.88
N ALA A 109 22.17 -5.85 -15.49
CA ALA A 109 22.21 -4.56 -16.18
C ALA A 109 22.39 -3.34 -15.26
N GLU A 110 23.06 -2.33 -15.78
CA GLU A 110 23.20 -1.02 -15.16
C GLU A 110 21.85 -0.30 -15.10
N VAL A 111 21.52 0.22 -13.92
CA VAL A 111 20.21 0.84 -13.68
C VAL A 111 20.35 2.34 -13.95
N THR A 112 19.71 2.86 -14.99
CA THR A 112 19.78 4.29 -15.28
C THR A 112 18.92 5.11 -14.31
N GLY A 113 19.52 6.15 -13.74
CA GLY A 113 18.84 7.08 -12.83
C GLY A 113 17.94 8.06 -13.59
N ARG A 114 16.81 8.44 -12.99
CA ARG A 114 15.92 9.47 -13.53
C ARG A 114 15.69 10.54 -12.49
N TRP A 115 16.13 11.77 -12.80
CA TRP A 115 15.80 12.97 -12.03
C TRP A 115 14.30 13.13 -11.72
N PRO A 116 13.35 12.77 -12.63
CA PRO A 116 11.93 12.77 -12.30
C PRO A 116 11.53 11.94 -11.08
N LEU A 117 12.18 10.80 -10.83
CA LEU A 117 11.86 9.95 -9.66
C LEU A 117 12.24 10.64 -8.35
N LEU A 118 13.43 11.24 -8.32
CA LEU A 118 13.86 12.06 -7.21
C LEU A 118 12.93 13.27 -7.03
N GLY A 119 12.62 13.96 -8.12
CA GLY A 119 11.72 15.11 -8.13
C GLY A 119 10.35 14.78 -7.55
N LEU A 120 9.75 13.66 -7.95
CA LEU A 120 8.46 13.21 -7.39
C LEU A 120 8.57 12.85 -5.90
N GLY A 121 9.62 12.14 -5.49
CA GLY A 121 9.85 11.83 -4.07
C GLY A 121 10.00 13.09 -3.21
N LEU A 122 10.82 14.05 -3.69
CA LEU A 122 11.01 15.34 -3.03
C LEU A 122 9.74 16.18 -3.03
N LEU A 123 8.95 16.15 -4.11
CA LEU A 123 7.69 16.87 -4.21
C LEU A 123 6.69 16.36 -3.18
N VAL A 124 6.60 15.05 -2.95
CA VAL A 124 5.73 14.48 -1.90
C VAL A 124 6.14 14.96 -0.52
N LEU A 125 7.45 14.99 -0.23
CA LEU A 125 7.97 15.51 1.02
C LEU A 125 7.72 17.03 1.16
N ALA A 126 8.03 17.80 0.12
CA ALA A 126 7.84 19.25 0.08
C ALA A 126 6.37 19.62 0.23
N TYR A 127 5.47 18.88 -0.40
CA TYR A 127 4.02 19.04 -0.25
C TYR A 127 3.58 18.81 1.19
N ALA A 128 4.12 17.78 1.85
CA ALA A 128 3.81 17.50 3.25
C ALA A 128 4.20 18.66 4.17
N VAL A 129 5.40 19.21 3.98
CA VAL A 129 5.89 20.39 4.71
C VAL A 129 5.02 21.60 4.39
N ALA A 130 4.72 21.83 3.11
CA ALA A 130 3.94 22.96 2.64
C ALA A 130 2.45 22.92 3.04
N LEU A 131 1.95 21.76 3.49
CA LEU A 131 0.54 21.50 3.73
C LEU A 131 -0.19 22.53 4.61
N PRO A 132 0.37 23.03 5.73
CA PRO A 132 -0.29 24.06 6.52
C PRO A 132 -0.48 25.37 5.72
N TRP A 133 0.51 25.76 4.92
CA TRP A 133 0.46 26.98 4.12
C TRP A 133 -0.45 26.84 2.90
N THR A 134 -0.46 25.69 2.23
CA THR A 134 -1.34 25.45 1.08
C THR A 134 -2.80 25.46 1.51
N LEU A 135 -3.13 24.84 2.64
CA LEU A 135 -4.48 24.90 3.23
C LEU A 135 -4.86 26.33 3.64
N ALA A 136 -3.95 27.07 4.28
CA ALA A 136 -4.22 28.47 4.66
C ALA A 136 -4.34 29.42 3.45
N ALA A 137 -3.67 29.12 2.33
CA ALA A 137 -3.83 29.87 1.08
C ALA A 137 -5.20 29.60 0.46
N LEU A 138 -5.61 28.32 0.40
CA LEU A 138 -6.91 27.91 -0.16
C LEU A 138 -8.10 28.58 0.56
N VAL A 139 -7.99 28.75 1.87
CA VAL A 139 -8.99 29.46 2.70
C VAL A 139 -9.00 30.96 2.41
N ARG A 140 -7.82 31.57 2.21
CA ARG A 140 -7.68 33.01 1.91
C ARG A 140 -8.22 33.37 0.54
N ASP A 141 -8.03 32.50 -0.45
CA ASP A 141 -8.47 32.71 -1.83
C ASP A 141 -9.99 32.49 -2.01
N GLY A 142 -10.72 32.17 -0.93
CA GLY A 142 -12.18 32.06 -0.95
C GLY A 142 -12.70 30.96 -1.86
N TRP A 143 -11.92 29.88 -2.03
CA TRP A 143 -12.25 28.82 -2.98
C TRP A 143 -13.64 28.23 -2.64
N PRO A 144 -14.62 28.29 -3.58
CA PRO A 144 -16.05 28.13 -3.28
C PRO A 144 -16.45 26.73 -2.79
N ALA A 145 -15.55 25.76 -2.92
CA ALA A 145 -15.72 24.38 -2.47
C ALA A 145 -15.03 24.07 -1.12
N VAL A 146 -14.47 25.05 -0.41
CA VAL A 146 -13.75 24.82 0.85
C VAL A 146 -14.73 24.84 2.03
N PRO A 147 -14.96 23.70 2.71
CA PRO A 147 -15.78 23.69 3.91
C PRO A 147 -15.12 24.53 5.01
N ALA A 148 -15.91 25.17 5.88
CA ALA A 148 -15.41 25.87 7.06
C ALA A 148 -14.50 24.99 7.94
N ALA A 149 -14.68 23.66 7.88
CA ALA A 149 -13.80 22.68 8.52
C ALA A 149 -12.34 22.80 8.07
N VAL A 150 -12.06 23.05 6.78
CA VAL A 150 -10.69 23.19 6.27
C VAL A 150 -10.03 24.46 6.79
N ALA A 151 -10.80 25.53 7.01
CA ALA A 151 -10.31 26.75 7.65
C ALA A 151 -9.91 26.52 9.12
N ALA A 152 -10.60 25.62 9.80
CA ALA A 152 -10.31 25.27 11.20
C ALA A 152 -9.12 24.30 11.36
N MET A 153 -8.65 23.67 10.26
CA MET A 153 -7.58 22.67 10.27
C MET A 153 -6.16 23.25 10.43
N VAL A 154 -5.98 24.57 10.34
CA VAL A 154 -4.65 25.20 10.35
C VAL A 154 -4.55 26.31 11.37
N ARG A 155 -3.45 26.31 12.14
CA ARG A 155 -3.01 27.45 12.95
C ARG A 155 -1.52 27.68 12.73
N GLY A 156 -1.16 28.63 11.86
CA GLY A 156 0.23 28.88 11.49
C GLY A 156 0.87 27.65 10.81
N PRO A 157 2.07 27.19 11.24
CA PRO A 157 2.75 26.02 10.67
C PRO A 157 2.26 24.68 11.25
N ILE A 158 1.11 24.68 11.95
CA ILE A 158 0.57 23.53 12.69
C ILE A 158 -0.75 23.13 12.06
N LEU A 159 -0.93 21.83 11.87
CA LEU A 159 -2.19 21.18 11.57
C LEU A 159 -2.89 20.85 12.90
N VAL A 160 -4.11 21.35 13.03
CA VAL A 160 -4.87 21.32 14.28
C VAL A 160 -6.14 20.49 14.05
N PRO A 161 -6.56 19.70 15.05
CA PRO A 161 -7.83 19.00 14.98
C PRO A 161 -9.02 19.97 15.01
N LEU A 162 -10.18 19.51 14.52
CA LEU A 162 -11.42 20.28 14.55
C LEU A 162 -11.94 20.54 15.98
N THR A 163 -11.46 19.76 16.97
CA THR A 163 -11.91 19.84 18.37
C THR A 163 -10.72 20.12 19.31
N PRO A 164 -10.82 21.08 20.26
CA PRO A 164 -9.69 21.64 21.00
C PRO A 164 -8.92 20.74 22.00
N HIS A 165 -9.06 19.42 21.96
CA HIS A 165 -8.44 18.49 22.93
C HIS A 165 -7.67 17.33 22.29
N PHE A 166 -7.58 17.29 20.96
CA PHE A 166 -6.81 16.27 20.25
C PHE A 166 -5.37 16.72 20.00
N ALA A 167 -4.50 15.76 19.74
CA ALA A 167 -3.11 16.03 19.36
C ALA A 167 -3.07 16.93 18.12
N PHE A 168 -2.03 17.75 17.99
CA PHE A 168 -1.72 18.54 16.81
C PHE A 168 -0.40 18.04 16.19
N ILE A 169 -0.18 18.30 14.91
CA ILE A 169 1.08 17.97 14.24
C ILE A 169 1.62 19.19 13.49
N SER A 170 2.94 19.32 13.43
CA SER A 170 3.60 20.31 12.56
C SER A 170 4.50 19.57 11.57
N PRO A 171 4.06 19.37 10.31
CA PRO A 171 4.88 18.71 9.30
C PRO A 171 6.28 19.31 9.11
N PRO A 172 6.46 20.66 9.12
CA PRO A 172 7.80 21.27 9.10
C PRO A 172 8.65 20.87 10.31
N LEU A 173 8.07 20.86 11.51
CA LEU A 173 8.78 20.48 12.72
C LEU A 173 9.12 18.99 12.73
N LEU A 174 8.24 18.12 12.20
CA LEU A 174 8.50 16.70 12.04
C LEU A 174 9.68 16.45 11.09
N LEU A 175 9.79 17.23 10.01
CA LEU A 175 10.95 17.17 9.13
C LEU A 175 12.22 17.62 9.86
N LEU A 176 12.18 18.77 10.53
CA LEU A 176 13.32 19.28 11.29
C LEU A 176 13.79 18.26 12.33
N MET A 177 12.87 17.73 13.13
CA MET A 177 13.17 16.73 14.16
C MET A 177 13.69 15.43 13.53
N GLY A 178 13.11 14.98 12.41
CA GLY A 178 13.60 13.82 11.68
C GLY A 178 15.04 13.98 11.20
N VAL A 179 15.38 15.16 10.67
CA VAL A 179 16.76 15.48 10.26
C VAL A 179 17.70 15.50 11.45
N LEU A 180 17.31 16.18 12.55
CA LEU A 180 18.12 16.26 13.78
C LEU A 180 18.38 14.86 14.37
N LEU A 181 17.35 14.01 14.44
CA LEU A 181 17.47 12.65 14.92
C LEU A 181 18.33 11.79 13.98
N ALA A 182 18.28 12.02 12.66
CA ALA A 182 19.13 11.33 11.69
C ALA A 182 20.62 11.70 11.83
N LEU A 183 20.95 12.88 12.38
CA LEU A 183 22.34 13.24 12.66
C LEU A 183 22.99 12.33 13.70
N ILE A 184 22.22 11.72 14.60
CA ILE A 184 22.75 10.81 15.64
C ILE A 184 23.39 9.56 15.00
N PRO A 185 22.65 8.70 14.25
CA PRO A 185 23.25 7.54 13.61
C PRO A 185 24.29 7.92 12.55
N LEU A 186 24.10 9.04 11.83
CA LEU A 186 25.11 9.53 10.87
C LEU A 186 26.40 9.95 11.57
N GLY A 187 26.30 10.62 12.72
CA GLY A 187 27.43 11.00 13.57
C GLY A 187 28.14 9.78 14.14
N LEU A 188 27.40 8.78 14.63
CA LEU A 188 27.96 7.50 15.09
C LEU A 188 28.68 6.75 13.95
N LEU A 189 28.11 6.75 12.75
CA LEU A 189 28.73 6.17 11.56
C LEU A 189 30.00 6.92 11.15
N GLY A 190 29.98 8.25 11.18
CA GLY A 190 31.15 9.09 10.88
C GLY A 190 32.26 8.91 11.91
N TRP A 191 31.91 8.90 13.20
CA TRP A 191 32.86 8.66 14.30
C TRP A 191 33.47 7.26 14.24
N SER A 192 32.66 6.23 13.97
CA SER A 192 33.12 4.86 13.77
C SER A 192 34.08 4.75 12.59
N GLN A 193 33.74 5.36 11.45
CA GLN A 193 34.60 5.39 10.27
C GLN A 193 35.91 6.13 10.50
N HIS A 194 35.89 7.25 11.22
CA HIS A 194 37.11 8.00 11.55
C HIS A 194 37.99 7.25 12.55
N SER A 195 37.40 6.59 13.54
CA SER A 195 38.16 5.96 14.63
C SER A 195 38.68 4.56 14.27
N HIS A 196 37.92 3.77 13.51
CA HIS A 196 38.23 2.36 13.22
C HIS A 196 38.46 2.07 11.73
N GLY A 197 38.21 3.05 10.84
CA GLY A 197 38.21 2.85 9.39
C GLY A 197 37.01 2.03 8.90
N ARG A 198 36.96 1.79 7.58
CA ARG A 198 35.90 0.98 6.94
C ARG A 198 36.45 -0.39 6.55
N ARG A 199 36.01 -1.44 7.23
CA ARG A 199 36.37 -2.83 6.89
C ARG A 199 35.25 -3.50 6.09
N ARG A 200 35.59 -4.05 4.93
CA ARG A 200 34.68 -4.97 4.20
C ARG A 200 34.94 -6.38 4.71
N VAL A 201 33.91 -6.99 5.30
CA VAL A 201 33.95 -8.38 5.78
C VAL A 201 32.87 -9.19 5.07
N PRO A 202 33.08 -10.50 4.87
CA PRO A 202 32.02 -11.37 4.37
C PRO A 202 30.83 -11.35 5.33
N VAL A 203 29.63 -11.48 4.77
CA VAL A 203 28.39 -11.59 5.57
C VAL A 203 28.48 -12.87 6.41
N TRP A 204 27.98 -12.81 7.65
CA TRP A 204 27.90 -13.99 8.51
C TRP A 204 27.02 -15.07 7.87
N GLY A 205 27.64 -16.16 7.46
CA GLY A 205 26.99 -17.26 6.73
C GLY A 205 26.65 -18.48 7.58
N HIS A 206 26.49 -18.33 8.91
CA HIS A 206 26.24 -19.45 9.82
C HIS A 206 27.30 -20.57 9.72
N GLY A 207 28.57 -20.21 9.49
CA GLY A 207 29.68 -21.15 9.30
C GLY A 207 29.93 -21.58 7.84
N LEU A 208 29.09 -21.16 6.89
CA LEU A 208 29.34 -21.39 5.46
C LEU A 208 30.45 -20.48 4.94
N ARG A 209 31.39 -21.05 4.19
CA ARG A 209 32.46 -20.29 3.49
C ARG A 209 31.90 -19.42 2.36
N GLN A 210 30.85 -19.89 1.70
CA GLN A 210 30.11 -19.17 0.67
C GLN A 210 28.63 -19.35 0.94
N ILE A 211 27.87 -18.27 0.89
CA ILE A 211 26.41 -18.30 1.08
C ILE A 211 25.77 -18.47 -0.31
N PRO A 212 25.13 -19.62 -0.61
CA PRO A 212 24.39 -19.81 -1.85
C PRO A 212 23.31 -18.73 -2.04
N ALA A 213 23.05 -18.34 -3.29
CA ALA A 213 22.01 -17.35 -3.59
C ALA A 213 20.61 -17.82 -3.13
N GLU A 214 20.37 -19.13 -3.21
CA GLU A 214 19.12 -19.80 -2.79
C GLU A 214 18.79 -19.63 -1.30
N ASN A 215 19.80 -19.38 -0.45
CA ASN A 215 19.61 -19.15 0.98
C ASN A 215 19.08 -17.76 1.32
N ALA A 216 18.91 -16.88 0.32
CA ALA A 216 18.41 -15.53 0.55
C ALA A 216 16.92 -15.56 0.97
N VAL A 217 16.55 -14.69 1.91
CA VAL A 217 15.18 -14.61 2.40
C VAL A 217 14.25 -14.22 1.27
N THR A 218 13.33 -15.11 0.90
CA THR A 218 12.35 -14.82 -0.15
C THR A 218 11.27 -13.87 0.35
N ALA A 219 10.60 -13.19 -0.58
CA ALA A 219 9.44 -12.37 -0.27
C ALA A 219 8.34 -13.17 0.44
N LEU A 220 8.20 -14.46 0.13
CA LEU A 220 7.25 -15.34 0.79
C LEU A 220 7.67 -15.61 2.24
N ALA A 221 8.93 -15.95 2.47
CA ALA A 221 9.47 -16.21 3.80
C ALA A 221 9.31 -15.00 4.74
N PHE A 222 9.56 -13.79 4.24
CA PHE A 222 9.35 -12.55 5.00
C PHE A 222 7.90 -12.37 5.48
N SER A 223 6.93 -12.70 4.62
CA SER A 223 5.51 -12.58 4.97
C SER A 223 4.95 -13.79 5.72
N ASN A 224 5.75 -14.82 5.98
CA ASN A 224 5.26 -16.06 6.55
C ASN A 224 4.71 -15.89 7.98
N ALA A 225 5.41 -15.12 8.82
CA ALA A 225 4.94 -14.84 10.19
C ALA A 225 3.57 -14.15 10.19
N LEU A 226 3.38 -13.16 9.31
CA LEU A 226 2.12 -12.45 9.16
C LEU A 226 1.02 -13.39 8.65
N ARG A 227 1.34 -14.22 7.66
CA ARG A 227 0.42 -15.20 7.07
C ARG A 227 -0.06 -16.24 8.10
N GLU A 228 0.84 -16.72 8.95
CA GLU A 228 0.53 -17.72 9.97
C GLU A 228 -0.31 -17.11 11.09
N PHE A 229 0.07 -15.93 11.58
CA PHE A 229 -0.68 -15.21 12.60
C PHE A 229 -2.10 -14.87 12.14
N TYR A 230 -2.26 -14.43 10.88
CA TYR A 230 -3.56 -14.14 10.28
C TYR A 230 -4.16 -15.32 9.50
N SER A 231 -3.80 -16.56 9.87
CA SER A 231 -4.32 -17.76 9.21
C SER A 231 -5.85 -17.89 9.32
N PHE A 232 -6.45 -17.34 10.37
CA PHE A 232 -7.91 -17.27 10.54
C PHE A 232 -8.60 -16.43 9.47
N VAL A 233 -7.92 -15.41 8.92
CA VAL A 233 -8.43 -14.57 7.82
C VAL A 233 -8.06 -15.16 6.47
N TYR A 234 -6.77 -15.42 6.26
CA TYR A 234 -6.23 -15.78 4.95
C TYR A 234 -6.41 -17.25 4.60
N ARG A 235 -6.76 -18.11 5.57
CA ARG A 235 -6.91 -19.57 5.41
C ARG A 235 -5.82 -20.18 4.53
N PRO A 236 -4.54 -20.00 4.89
CA PRO A 236 -3.43 -20.43 4.06
C PRO A 236 -3.49 -21.96 3.88
N SER A 237 -3.60 -22.43 2.64
CA SER A 237 -3.34 -23.84 2.34
C SER A 237 -1.83 -24.03 2.21
N THR A 238 -1.29 -24.97 2.98
CA THR A 238 0.12 -25.34 2.89
C THR A 238 0.18 -26.76 2.37
N ASN A 239 0.26 -26.92 1.04
CA ASN A 239 0.51 -28.21 0.43
C ASN A 239 2.02 -28.42 0.38
N THR A 240 2.56 -29.06 1.42
CA THR A 240 4.00 -29.38 1.47
C THR A 240 4.19 -30.75 0.84
N GLN A 241 4.58 -30.78 -0.43
CA GLN A 241 5.05 -32.02 -1.04
C GLN A 241 6.53 -32.20 -0.68
N LYS A 242 6.82 -33.09 0.28
CA LYS A 242 8.18 -33.46 0.67
C LYS A 242 8.66 -34.58 -0.24
N SER A 243 9.66 -34.33 -1.07
CA SER A 243 10.35 -35.39 -1.81
C SER A 243 11.48 -35.94 -0.94
N HIS A 244 11.39 -37.21 -0.58
CA HIS A 244 12.40 -37.91 0.23
C HIS A 244 13.36 -38.68 -0.68
N THR A 245 14.66 -38.70 -0.36
CA THR A 245 15.62 -39.61 -0.99
C THR A 245 15.97 -40.73 -0.03
N ASP A 246 15.60 -41.98 -0.35
CA ASP A 246 15.94 -43.31 0.25
C ASP A 246 15.98 -43.50 1.79
N ARG A 247 15.99 -42.44 2.61
CA ARG A 247 15.87 -42.44 4.06
C ARG A 247 14.93 -41.30 4.46
N HIS A 248 13.87 -41.65 5.20
CA HIS A 248 12.77 -40.76 5.57
C HIS A 248 13.19 -39.43 6.26
N TYR A 249 14.40 -39.36 6.80
CA TYR A 249 14.89 -38.19 7.55
C TYR A 249 15.62 -37.12 6.72
N PHE A 250 16.01 -37.39 5.47
CA PHE A 250 16.69 -36.41 4.62
C PHE A 250 15.74 -35.90 3.52
N VAL A 251 15.15 -34.73 3.78
CA VAL A 251 14.33 -34.00 2.80
C VAL A 251 15.28 -33.21 1.89
N ARG A 252 15.31 -33.57 0.59
CA ARG A 252 16.21 -32.95 -0.40
C ARG A 252 15.60 -31.72 -1.06
N GLU A 253 14.28 -31.73 -1.25
CA GLU A 253 13.58 -30.66 -1.96
C GLU A 253 12.14 -30.57 -1.45
N VAL A 254 11.68 -29.35 -1.16
CA VAL A 254 10.30 -29.07 -0.76
C VAL A 254 9.69 -28.18 -1.83
N HIS A 255 8.83 -28.76 -2.67
CA HIS A 255 8.06 -27.99 -3.63
C HIS A 255 6.86 -27.36 -2.93
N PHE A 256 6.91 -26.05 -2.85
CA PHE A 256 5.89 -25.23 -2.23
C PHE A 256 4.95 -24.66 -3.29
N ASN A 257 3.89 -25.41 -3.62
CA ASN A 257 2.80 -24.90 -4.46
C ASN A 257 1.78 -24.19 -3.56
N TYR A 258 1.76 -22.86 -3.66
CA TYR A 258 0.88 -22.01 -2.86
C TYR A 258 -0.13 -21.27 -3.73
N SER A 259 -1.41 -21.54 -3.51
CA SER A 259 -2.51 -20.70 -3.97
C SER A 259 -3.06 -19.92 -2.78
N GLN A 260 -3.14 -18.59 -2.89
CA GLN A 260 -3.98 -17.84 -1.96
C GLN A 260 -5.42 -18.24 -2.27
N ALA A 261 -6.13 -18.82 -1.29
CA ALA A 261 -7.55 -19.09 -1.46
C ALA A 261 -8.25 -17.75 -1.70
N PRO A 262 -8.91 -17.53 -2.85
CA PRO A 262 -9.64 -16.29 -3.06
C PRO A 262 -10.76 -16.27 -2.02
N VAL A 263 -10.73 -15.34 -1.06
CA VAL A 263 -11.80 -15.24 -0.04
C VAL A 263 -13.06 -14.65 -0.68
N PHE A 264 -12.90 -13.53 -1.39
CA PHE A 264 -14.01 -12.83 -2.05
C PHE A 264 -14.47 -13.51 -3.34
N GLY A 265 -13.59 -14.24 -4.04
CA GLY A 265 -13.93 -14.90 -5.31
C GLY A 265 -15.15 -15.82 -5.16
N PRO A 266 -15.09 -16.87 -4.32
CA PRO A 266 -16.18 -17.82 -4.13
C PRO A 266 -17.39 -17.26 -3.39
N TRP A 267 -17.19 -16.32 -2.44
CA TRP A 267 -18.26 -15.85 -1.56
C TRP A 267 -18.97 -14.58 -2.03
N LEU A 268 -18.30 -13.69 -2.78
CA LEU A 268 -18.87 -12.42 -3.22
C LEU A 268 -19.04 -12.40 -4.75
N PHE A 269 -17.96 -12.70 -5.48
CA PHE A 269 -17.97 -12.56 -6.94
C PHE A 269 -18.72 -13.70 -7.64
N ARG A 270 -18.48 -14.97 -7.26
CA ARG A 270 -19.21 -16.12 -7.85
C ARG A 270 -20.73 -16.03 -7.69
N PRO A 271 -21.32 -15.71 -6.52
CA PRO A 271 -22.76 -15.58 -6.42
C PRO A 271 -23.29 -14.37 -7.20
N ALA A 272 -22.59 -13.23 -7.19
CA ALA A 272 -22.99 -12.08 -7.98
C ALA A 272 -22.99 -12.38 -9.49
N VAL A 273 -21.93 -13.03 -9.99
CA VAL A 273 -21.83 -13.44 -11.40
C VAL A 273 -22.94 -14.43 -11.74
N ARG A 274 -23.20 -15.43 -10.89
CA ARG A 274 -24.30 -16.39 -11.10
C ARG A 274 -25.67 -15.70 -11.10
N LEU A 275 -25.87 -14.71 -10.24
CA LEU A 275 -27.12 -13.95 -10.18
C LEU A 275 -27.34 -13.20 -11.49
N VAL A 276 -26.32 -12.49 -11.99
CA VAL A 276 -26.36 -11.79 -13.27
C VAL A 276 -26.60 -12.76 -14.43
N GLN A 277 -25.91 -13.90 -14.45
CA GLN A 277 -26.10 -14.93 -15.47
C GLN A 277 -27.52 -15.49 -15.43
N ASN A 278 -28.03 -15.86 -14.25
CA ASN A 278 -29.39 -16.37 -14.10
C ASN A 278 -30.47 -15.35 -14.50
N LEU A 279 -30.28 -14.06 -14.19
CA LEU A 279 -31.17 -13.00 -14.63
C LEU A 279 -31.11 -12.83 -16.16
N SER A 280 -29.90 -12.82 -16.72
CA SER A 280 -29.69 -12.72 -18.17
C SER A 280 -30.36 -13.88 -18.91
N ASP A 281 -30.19 -15.10 -18.41
CA ASP A 281 -30.79 -16.30 -19.01
C ASP A 281 -32.32 -16.27 -18.89
N ARG A 282 -32.86 -15.90 -17.73
CA ARG A 282 -34.32 -15.76 -17.56
C ARG A 282 -34.91 -14.70 -18.49
N ILE A 283 -34.30 -13.51 -18.54
CA ILE A 283 -34.76 -12.42 -19.39
C ILE A 283 -34.64 -12.82 -20.87
N GLY A 284 -33.50 -13.38 -21.28
CA GLY A 284 -33.26 -13.87 -22.63
C GLY A 284 -34.29 -14.91 -23.06
N LEU A 285 -34.56 -15.92 -22.24
CA LEU A 285 -35.56 -16.95 -22.51
C LEU A 285 -36.99 -16.39 -22.57
N THR A 286 -37.33 -15.41 -21.73
CA THR A 286 -38.67 -14.80 -21.75
C THR A 286 -38.89 -13.87 -22.94
N LEU A 287 -37.89 -13.09 -23.32
CA LEU A 287 -37.98 -12.13 -24.44
C LEU A 287 -37.85 -12.82 -25.80
N GLN A 288 -37.05 -13.89 -25.90
CA GLN A 288 -36.85 -14.64 -27.15
C GLN A 288 -37.79 -15.85 -27.26
N ASN A 289 -39.06 -15.68 -26.91
CA ASN A 289 -40.04 -16.78 -26.92
C ASN A 289 -40.53 -17.19 -28.33
N GLY A 290 -40.03 -16.54 -29.39
CA GLY A 290 -40.34 -16.84 -30.79
C GLY A 290 -41.75 -16.42 -31.26
N SER A 291 -42.55 -15.77 -30.41
CA SER A 291 -43.93 -15.40 -30.74
C SER A 291 -44.02 -13.98 -31.32
N LEU A 292 -44.55 -13.86 -32.54
CA LEU A 292 -44.67 -12.56 -33.23
C LEU A 292 -45.56 -11.57 -32.47
N ASN A 293 -46.64 -12.08 -31.85
CA ASN A 293 -47.58 -11.27 -31.07
C ASN A 293 -46.92 -10.65 -29.82
N ALA A 294 -46.00 -11.36 -29.15
CA ALA A 294 -45.29 -10.80 -28.00
C ALA A 294 -44.32 -9.68 -28.42
N TYR A 295 -43.62 -9.85 -29.55
CA TYR A 295 -42.74 -8.80 -30.07
C TYR A 295 -43.51 -7.53 -30.44
N LEU A 296 -44.68 -7.65 -31.07
CA LEU A 296 -45.55 -6.49 -31.36
C LEU A 296 -46.01 -5.79 -30.08
N ALA A 297 -46.37 -6.55 -29.04
CA ALA A 297 -46.73 -6.00 -27.73
C ALA A 297 -45.54 -5.28 -27.06
N TYR A 298 -44.33 -5.85 -27.11
CA TYR A 298 -43.12 -5.21 -26.60
C TYR A 298 -42.80 -3.90 -27.31
N ILE A 299 -42.93 -3.86 -28.65
CA ILE A 299 -42.74 -2.62 -29.44
C ILE A 299 -43.78 -1.57 -29.05
N GLY A 300 -45.06 -1.96 -28.90
CA GLY A 300 -46.11 -1.04 -28.46
C GLY A 300 -45.88 -0.47 -27.06
N ILE A 301 -45.50 -1.31 -26.10
CA ILE A 301 -45.14 -0.87 -24.73
C ILE A 301 -43.93 0.06 -24.75
N LEU A 302 -42.88 -0.29 -25.50
CA LEU A 302 -41.69 0.53 -25.65
C LEU A 302 -42.04 1.91 -26.23
N LEU A 303 -42.90 1.96 -27.24
CA LEU A 303 -43.37 3.22 -27.83
C LEU A 303 -44.08 4.10 -26.80
N ILE A 304 -44.97 3.52 -25.98
CA ILE A 304 -45.66 4.25 -24.91
C ILE A 304 -44.68 4.78 -23.87
N VAL A 305 -43.69 3.97 -23.46
CA VAL A 305 -42.66 4.37 -22.50
C VAL A 305 -41.81 5.51 -23.06
N ILE A 306 -41.37 5.43 -24.31
CA ILE A 306 -40.60 6.48 -24.97
C ILE A 306 -41.43 7.76 -25.05
N LEU A 307 -42.66 7.68 -25.55
CA LEU A 307 -43.53 8.84 -25.69
C LEU A 307 -43.81 9.48 -24.33
N GLY A 308 -44.14 8.68 -23.32
CA GLY A 308 -44.36 9.14 -21.94
C GLY A 308 -43.12 9.77 -21.31
N SER A 309 -41.93 9.24 -21.59
CA SER A 309 -40.67 9.82 -21.09
C SER A 309 -40.36 11.20 -21.69
N VAL A 310 -40.80 11.46 -22.92
CA VAL A 310 -40.66 12.76 -23.58
C VAL A 310 -41.62 13.80 -23.02
N PHE A 311 -42.79 13.40 -22.52
CA PHE A 311 -43.74 14.32 -21.88
C PHE A 311 -43.46 14.58 -20.39
N TYR A 312 -42.57 13.80 -19.76
CA TYR A 312 -42.14 13.96 -18.36
C TYR A 312 -40.76 14.62 -18.19
N LEU A 313 -40.14 15.04 -19.30
CA LEU A 313 -38.94 15.89 -19.37
C LEU A 313 -39.34 17.30 -19.81
#